data_AF-A0A1H2R8R4-F1
#
_entry.id   AF-A0A1H2R8R4-F1
#
_cell.length_a   1.000
_cell.length_b   1.000
_cell.length_c   1.000
_cell.angle_alpha   90.00
_cell.angle_beta   90.00
_cell.angle_gamma   90.00
#
_symmetry.space_group_name_H-M   'P 1'
#
loop_
_entity.id
_entity.type
_entity.pdbx_description
1 polymer ?
#
loop_
_entity_poly.entity_id
_entity_poly.type
_entity_poly.pdbx_seq_one_letter_code
_entity_poly.pdbx_strand_id
1 'polypeptide(L)'
;MYEELVRAENESNKEYFTRAAAYIKRLKDAGMEKQAKEAMRIVMEWLAPIMMQHIECEIVANDLDENTGVDYSIRVFDVISKDFYKYNCPDFMKEENKDKQFAIKSFIKMRTKYCIGDAIAHNLGLTNAEGKMLHKIRGTRKDLARKYQIEEDDVSVELIHEALNGEIPEDTIVELILREKGHASVEQIEESGGTAGYSEGIDIGQFHTELDEKTRSKLDQYFADITKMEVLIFMQDHKMLDDELNDMEIKEFVETDIFKELFAVDTSIRSRKNPIRTVENKRVKMNTVVCGLKEVIEEDDVNAEGLLTGYFYELLSRK
;
A
#
# COMPACT_ATOMS: atom_id res chain seq x y z
N MET A 1 -28.18 -6.40 -22.72
CA MET A 1 -28.56 -6.40 -21.29
C MET A 1 -27.99 -7.69 -20.70
N TYR A 2 -27.24 -7.64 -19.61
CA TYR A 2 -26.57 -8.81 -19.03
C TYR A 2 -27.57 -9.64 -18.21
N GLU A 3 -28.44 -10.41 -18.86
CA GLU A 3 -29.49 -11.21 -18.19
C GLU A 3 -28.93 -12.12 -17.09
N GLU A 4 -27.73 -12.67 -17.32
CA GLU A 4 -26.97 -13.50 -16.36
C GLU A 4 -26.49 -12.75 -15.10
N LEU A 5 -26.65 -11.43 -15.05
CA LEU A 5 -26.31 -10.57 -13.91
C LEU A 5 -27.55 -9.92 -13.28
N VAL A 6 -28.75 -10.19 -13.81
CA VAL A 6 -29.99 -9.77 -13.16
C VAL A 6 -30.24 -10.69 -11.97
N ARG A 7 -30.40 -10.09 -10.80
CA ARG A 7 -30.74 -10.80 -9.56
C ARG A 7 -32.23 -11.10 -9.52
N ALA A 8 -32.62 -12.34 -9.20
CA ALA A 8 -34.03 -12.67 -9.01
C ALA A 8 -34.53 -12.27 -7.60
N GLU A 9 -35.82 -11.96 -7.46
CA GLU A 9 -36.44 -11.41 -6.23
C GLU A 9 -36.16 -12.22 -4.95
N ASN A 10 -35.97 -13.55 -5.07
CA ASN A 10 -35.72 -14.45 -3.93
C ASN A 10 -34.36 -15.17 -4.02
N GLU A 11 -33.45 -14.69 -4.87
CA GLU A 11 -32.13 -15.32 -5.04
C GLU A 11 -31.22 -15.01 -3.86
N SER A 12 -30.69 -16.06 -3.22
CA SER A 12 -29.72 -15.89 -2.15
C SER A 12 -28.42 -15.31 -2.68
N ASN A 13 -27.66 -14.61 -1.82
CA ASN A 13 -26.34 -14.08 -2.19
C ASN A 13 -25.42 -15.19 -2.75
N LYS A 14 -25.48 -16.40 -2.16
CA LYS A 14 -24.68 -17.53 -2.60
C LYS A 14 -25.01 -17.94 -4.04
N GLU A 15 -26.30 -18.08 -4.37
CA GLU A 15 -26.76 -18.46 -5.71
C GLU A 15 -26.38 -17.39 -6.74
N TYR A 16 -26.73 -16.13 -6.46
CA TYR A 16 -26.44 -14.99 -7.33
C TYR A 16 -24.95 -14.87 -7.64
N PHE A 17 -24.10 -14.81 -6.61
CA PHE A 17 -22.67 -14.61 -6.82
C PHE A 17 -22.00 -15.83 -7.47
N THR A 18 -22.48 -17.05 -7.23
CA THR A 18 -21.94 -18.25 -7.91
C THR A 18 -22.20 -18.18 -9.41
N ARG A 19 -23.44 -17.85 -9.80
CA ARG A 19 -23.83 -17.68 -11.20
C ARG A 19 -23.09 -16.53 -11.88
N ALA A 20 -22.99 -15.39 -11.20
CA ALA A 20 -22.28 -14.22 -11.71
C ALA A 20 -20.77 -14.48 -11.89
N ALA A 21 -20.12 -15.15 -10.93
CA ALA A 21 -18.71 -15.53 -11.02
C ALA A 21 -18.45 -16.47 -12.22
N ALA A 22 -19.33 -17.47 -12.43
CA ALA A 22 -19.25 -18.36 -13.58
C ALA A 22 -19.43 -17.61 -14.92
N TYR A 23 -20.31 -16.61 -14.97
CA TYR A 23 -20.46 -15.74 -16.15
C TYR A 23 -19.19 -14.93 -16.42
N ILE A 24 -18.62 -14.27 -15.40
CA ILE A 24 -17.37 -13.51 -15.54
C ILE A 24 -16.21 -14.41 -15.98
N LYS A 25 -16.12 -15.64 -15.45
CA LYS A 25 -15.13 -16.62 -15.89
C LYS A 25 -15.28 -16.94 -17.38
N ARG A 26 -16.49 -17.23 -17.86
CA ARG A 26 -16.75 -17.48 -19.29
C ARG A 26 -16.28 -16.33 -20.18
N LEU A 27 -16.49 -15.08 -19.74
CA LEU A 27 -16.00 -13.90 -20.46
C LEU A 27 -14.47 -13.83 -20.48
N LYS A 28 -13.80 -14.08 -19.34
CA LYS A 28 -12.34 -14.11 -19.24
C LYS A 28 -11.72 -15.22 -20.10
N ASP A 29 -12.28 -16.43 -20.04
CA ASP A 29 -11.81 -17.57 -20.85
C ASP A 29 -11.96 -17.30 -22.36
N ALA A 30 -12.94 -16.47 -22.76
CA ALA A 30 -13.14 -16.03 -24.14
C ALA A 30 -12.29 -14.79 -24.53
N GLY A 31 -11.42 -14.29 -23.64
CA GLY A 31 -10.60 -13.08 -23.88
C GLY A 31 -11.40 -11.77 -23.89
N MET A 32 -12.64 -11.78 -23.39
CA MET A 32 -13.56 -10.63 -23.40
C MET A 32 -13.36 -9.73 -22.18
N GLU A 33 -12.12 -9.22 -21.99
CA GLU A 33 -11.71 -8.49 -20.79
C GLU A 33 -12.56 -7.24 -20.49
N LYS A 34 -12.97 -6.49 -21.52
CA LYS A 34 -13.81 -5.29 -21.34
C LYS A 34 -15.19 -5.66 -20.80
N GLN A 35 -15.78 -6.73 -21.32
CA GLN A 35 -17.07 -7.24 -20.87
C GLN A 35 -16.97 -7.86 -19.48
N ALA A 36 -15.87 -8.54 -19.17
CA ALA A 36 -15.63 -9.08 -17.84
C ALA A 36 -15.51 -7.96 -16.78
N LYS A 37 -14.83 -6.86 -17.10
CA LYS A 37 -14.76 -5.66 -16.22
C LYS A 37 -16.13 -5.02 -16.01
N GLU A 38 -16.91 -4.85 -17.07
CA GLU A 38 -18.26 -4.29 -16.95
C GLU A 38 -19.21 -5.21 -16.15
N ALA A 39 -19.11 -6.52 -16.36
CA ALA A 39 -19.85 -7.50 -15.56
C ALA A 39 -19.47 -7.42 -14.08
N MET A 40 -18.17 -7.30 -13.76
CA MET A 40 -17.71 -7.10 -12.38
C MET A 40 -18.27 -5.81 -11.78
N ARG A 41 -18.33 -4.71 -12.53
CA ARG A 41 -18.90 -3.44 -12.07
C ARG A 41 -20.37 -3.60 -11.62
N ILE A 42 -21.17 -4.36 -12.38
CA ILE A 42 -22.57 -4.66 -12.02
C ILE A 42 -22.65 -5.54 -10.77
N VAL A 43 -21.78 -6.55 -10.64
CA VAL A 43 -21.72 -7.40 -9.45
C VAL A 43 -21.37 -6.60 -8.20
N MET A 44 -20.50 -5.60 -8.32
CA MET A 44 -20.06 -4.76 -7.19
C MET A 44 -21.18 -3.97 -6.52
N GLU A 45 -22.26 -3.64 -7.24
CA GLU A 45 -23.44 -2.98 -6.64
C GLU A 45 -24.02 -3.81 -5.48
N TRP A 46 -23.90 -5.13 -5.55
CA TRP A 46 -24.40 -6.06 -4.53
C TRP A 46 -23.29 -6.58 -3.61
N LEU A 47 -22.07 -6.68 -4.11
CA LEU A 47 -20.95 -7.26 -3.37
C LEU A 47 -20.27 -6.24 -2.44
N ALA A 48 -20.19 -4.97 -2.84
CA ALA A 48 -19.50 -3.92 -2.08
C ALA A 48 -20.06 -3.75 -0.65
N PRO A 49 -21.39 -3.72 -0.40
CA PRO A 49 -21.90 -3.63 0.98
C PRO A 49 -21.48 -4.81 1.87
N ILE A 50 -21.35 -6.01 1.29
CA ILE A 50 -20.92 -7.22 2.03
C ILE A 50 -19.41 -7.14 2.33
N MET A 51 -18.63 -6.64 1.37
CA MET A 51 -17.20 -6.40 1.55
C MET A 51 -16.95 -5.33 2.62
N MET A 52 -17.66 -4.20 2.57
CA MET A 52 -17.56 -3.14 3.57
C MET A 52 -17.87 -3.66 4.98
N GLN A 53 -18.95 -4.43 5.14
CA GLN A 53 -19.24 -5.05 6.44
C GLN A 53 -18.10 -5.96 6.93
N HIS A 54 -17.48 -6.73 6.03
CA HIS A 54 -16.34 -7.57 6.40
C HIS A 54 -15.12 -6.72 6.79
N ILE A 55 -14.83 -5.69 5.99
CA ILE A 55 -13.71 -4.76 6.19
C ILE A 55 -13.83 -4.06 7.54
N GLU A 56 -14.99 -3.47 7.84
CA GLU A 56 -15.26 -2.78 9.11
C GLU A 56 -15.07 -3.71 10.31
N CYS A 57 -15.54 -4.96 10.22
CA CYS A 57 -15.32 -5.94 11.27
C CYS A 57 -13.83 -6.26 11.48
N GLU A 58 -13.05 -6.39 10.40
CA GLU A 58 -11.62 -6.71 10.50
C GLU A 58 -10.79 -5.50 10.96
N ILE A 59 -11.15 -4.27 10.58
CA ILE A 59 -10.53 -3.03 11.09
C ILE A 59 -10.68 -2.96 12.61
N VAL A 60 -11.90 -3.15 13.12
CA VAL A 60 -12.17 -3.13 14.56
C VAL A 60 -11.53 -4.31 15.29
N ALA A 61 -11.53 -5.51 14.69
CA ALA A 61 -10.96 -6.68 15.34
C ALA A 61 -9.43 -6.57 15.52
N ASN A 62 -8.75 -5.87 14.61
CA ASN A 62 -7.30 -5.74 14.55
C ASN A 62 -6.78 -4.37 14.98
N ASP A 63 -7.66 -3.51 15.52
CA ASP A 63 -7.34 -2.16 16.01
C ASP A 63 -6.50 -1.37 14.99
N LEU A 64 -6.90 -1.41 13.72
CA LEU A 64 -6.21 -0.68 12.66
C LEU A 64 -6.52 0.81 12.77
N ASP A 65 -5.48 1.65 12.69
CA ASP A 65 -5.65 3.10 12.56
C ASP A 65 -6.34 3.46 11.23
N GLU A 66 -6.77 4.72 11.09
CA GLU A 66 -7.55 5.18 9.93
C GLU A 66 -6.81 4.94 8.61
N ASN A 67 -5.51 5.25 8.55
CA ASN A 67 -4.71 5.08 7.34
C ASN A 67 -4.57 3.59 6.99
N THR A 68 -4.30 2.74 7.99
CA THR A 68 -4.20 1.28 7.78
C THR A 68 -5.54 0.65 7.43
N GLY A 69 -6.64 1.20 7.96
CA GLY A 69 -8.00 0.80 7.59
C GLY A 69 -8.34 1.13 6.14
N VAL A 70 -8.00 2.33 5.65
CA VAL A 70 -8.20 2.73 4.25
C VAL A 70 -7.39 1.84 3.31
N ASP A 71 -6.11 1.62 3.61
CA ASP A 71 -5.22 0.79 2.81
C ASP A 71 -5.67 -0.67 2.75
N TYR A 72 -6.06 -1.23 3.89
CA TYR A 72 -6.65 -2.55 3.96
C TYR A 72 -7.91 -2.64 3.10
N SER A 73 -8.77 -1.63 3.14
CA SER A 73 -9.98 -1.56 2.33
C SER A 73 -9.66 -1.61 0.84
N ILE A 74 -8.76 -0.74 0.36
CA ILE A 74 -8.34 -0.68 -1.05
C ILE A 74 -7.83 -2.05 -1.52
N ARG A 75 -6.98 -2.70 -0.71
CA ARG A 75 -6.42 -4.03 -1.03
C ARG A 75 -7.50 -5.10 -1.09
N VAL A 76 -8.47 -5.10 -0.18
CA VAL A 76 -9.62 -6.01 -0.23
C VAL A 76 -10.40 -5.82 -1.52
N PHE A 77 -10.66 -4.57 -1.92
CA PHE A 77 -11.36 -4.26 -3.16
C PHE A 77 -10.62 -4.73 -4.41
N ASP A 78 -9.32 -4.53 -4.49
CA ASP A 78 -8.50 -4.99 -5.62
C ASP A 78 -8.49 -6.53 -5.72
N VAL A 79 -8.17 -7.21 -4.62
CA VAL A 79 -8.09 -8.68 -4.58
C VAL A 79 -9.42 -9.32 -4.98
N ILE A 80 -10.53 -8.86 -4.39
CA ILE A 80 -11.84 -9.44 -4.69
C ILE A 80 -12.25 -9.13 -6.13
N SER A 81 -12.02 -7.92 -6.64
CA SER A 81 -12.32 -7.57 -8.03
C SER A 81 -11.56 -8.43 -9.02
N LYS A 82 -10.28 -8.69 -8.74
CA LYS A 82 -9.41 -9.53 -9.56
C LYS A 82 -9.85 -10.99 -9.54
N ASP A 83 -10.18 -11.52 -8.37
CA ASP A 83 -10.36 -12.95 -8.12
C ASP A 83 -11.81 -13.44 -8.09
N PHE A 84 -12.82 -12.56 -8.12
CA PHE A 84 -14.22 -12.94 -7.96
C PHE A 84 -14.67 -14.08 -8.90
N TYR A 85 -14.15 -14.13 -10.12
CA TYR A 85 -14.43 -15.21 -11.09
C TYR A 85 -14.04 -16.63 -10.62
N LYS A 86 -13.23 -16.74 -9.56
CA LYS A 86 -12.85 -17.99 -8.91
C LYS A 86 -13.88 -18.45 -7.86
N TYR A 87 -14.82 -17.60 -7.47
CA TYR A 87 -15.82 -17.91 -6.45
C TYR A 87 -16.70 -19.09 -6.89
N ASN A 88 -16.77 -20.12 -6.04
CA ASN A 88 -17.49 -21.36 -6.30
C ASN A 88 -17.18 -22.02 -7.66
N CYS A 89 -15.98 -21.78 -8.20
CA CYS A 89 -15.54 -22.36 -9.45
C CYS A 89 -14.70 -23.63 -9.20
N PRO A 90 -15.13 -24.81 -9.69
CA PRO A 90 -14.42 -26.08 -9.47
C PRO A 90 -12.98 -26.09 -9.98
N ASP A 91 -12.66 -25.31 -11.03
CA ASP A 91 -11.31 -25.21 -11.61
C ASP A 91 -10.28 -24.64 -10.62
N PHE A 92 -10.74 -23.90 -9.60
CA PHE A 92 -9.89 -23.27 -8.58
C PHE A 92 -10.05 -23.91 -7.20
N MET A 93 -10.68 -25.08 -7.13
CA MET A 93 -10.91 -25.83 -5.89
C MET A 93 -10.05 -27.09 -5.84
N LYS A 94 -9.74 -27.51 -4.61
CA LYS A 94 -9.20 -28.86 -4.38
C LYS A 94 -10.24 -29.91 -4.75
N GLU A 95 -9.78 -31.08 -5.17
CA GLU A 95 -10.61 -32.18 -5.65
C GLU A 95 -11.74 -32.55 -4.68
N GLU A 96 -11.45 -32.61 -3.39
CA GLU A 96 -12.42 -32.93 -2.32
C GLU A 96 -13.49 -31.85 -2.07
N ASN A 97 -13.39 -30.71 -2.75
CA ASN A 97 -14.29 -29.56 -2.61
C ASN A 97 -14.99 -29.16 -3.90
N LYS A 98 -14.73 -29.84 -5.04
CA LYS A 98 -15.33 -29.48 -6.34
C LYS A 98 -16.86 -29.50 -6.35
N ASP A 99 -17.46 -30.31 -5.48
CA ASP A 99 -18.91 -30.48 -5.38
C ASP A 99 -19.54 -29.52 -4.34
N LYS A 100 -18.73 -28.70 -3.66
CA LYS A 100 -19.16 -27.84 -2.56
C LYS A 100 -19.32 -26.39 -3.03
N GLN A 101 -20.28 -25.71 -2.40
CA GLN A 101 -20.45 -24.27 -2.54
C GLN A 101 -20.23 -23.58 -1.19
N PHE A 102 -19.40 -22.55 -1.19
CA PHE A 102 -19.05 -21.77 0.00
C PHE A 102 -19.85 -20.48 0.05
N ALA A 103 -20.05 -19.94 1.25
CA ALA A 103 -20.62 -18.62 1.44
C ALA A 103 -19.67 -17.52 0.94
N ILE A 104 -20.23 -16.41 0.42
CA ILE A 104 -19.42 -15.30 -0.10
C ILE A 104 -18.49 -14.70 0.96
N LYS A 105 -18.92 -14.64 2.23
CA LYS A 105 -18.08 -14.16 3.35
C LYS A 105 -16.84 -15.04 3.55
N SER A 106 -16.97 -16.36 3.39
CA SER A 106 -15.85 -17.29 3.48
C SER A 106 -14.85 -17.08 2.34
N PHE A 107 -15.34 -16.81 1.13
CA PHE A 107 -14.50 -16.47 -0.01
C PHE A 107 -13.73 -15.17 0.24
N ILE A 108 -14.41 -14.11 0.66
CA ILE A 108 -13.77 -12.82 0.95
C ILE A 108 -12.65 -13.02 1.98
N LYS A 109 -12.98 -13.55 3.17
CA LYS A 109 -12.02 -13.80 4.24
C LYS A 109 -10.79 -14.60 3.79
N MET A 110 -11.00 -15.64 2.98
CA MET A 110 -9.91 -16.50 2.53
C MET A 110 -9.02 -15.82 1.49
N ARG A 111 -9.60 -15.04 0.58
CA ARG A 111 -8.85 -14.29 -0.44
C ARG A 111 -8.10 -13.10 0.15
N THR A 112 -8.60 -12.50 1.23
CA THR A 112 -8.04 -11.27 1.79
C THR A 112 -7.25 -11.45 3.09
N LYS A 113 -7.00 -12.69 3.52
CA LYS A 113 -6.31 -13.01 4.79
C LYS A 113 -4.92 -12.36 4.95
N TYR A 114 -4.27 -11.98 3.85
CA TYR A 114 -2.95 -11.34 3.86
C TYR A 114 -3.01 -9.82 3.75
N CYS A 115 -4.16 -9.26 3.38
CA CYS A 115 -4.30 -7.82 3.11
C CYS A 115 -4.03 -6.95 4.34
N ILE A 116 -4.28 -7.46 5.56
CA ILE A 116 -3.99 -6.73 6.80
C ILE A 116 -2.48 -6.60 7.00
N GLY A 117 -1.73 -7.71 6.89
CA GLY A 117 -0.27 -7.69 7.00
C GLY A 117 0.36 -6.79 5.93
N ASP A 118 -0.17 -6.82 4.70
CA ASP A 118 0.31 -5.96 3.61
C ASP A 118 -0.04 -4.47 3.83
N ALA A 119 -1.19 -4.16 4.45
CA ALA A 119 -1.56 -2.79 4.80
C ALA A 119 -0.69 -2.25 5.93
N ILE A 120 -0.46 -3.05 6.97
CA ILE A 120 0.49 -2.74 8.05
C ILE A 120 1.89 -2.53 7.48
N ALA A 121 2.33 -3.41 6.59
CA ALA A 121 3.64 -3.30 5.96
C ALA A 121 3.80 -1.96 5.23
N HIS A 122 2.81 -1.62 4.39
CA HIS A 122 2.84 -0.39 3.62
C HIS A 122 2.91 0.85 4.51
N ASN A 123 2.07 0.93 5.54
CA ASN A 123 2.00 2.14 6.38
C ASN A 123 3.17 2.30 7.33
N LEU A 124 3.83 1.21 7.71
CA LEU A 124 5.01 1.24 8.58
C LEU A 124 6.33 1.14 7.79
N GLY A 125 6.27 1.21 6.45
CA GLY A 125 7.45 1.08 5.60
C GLY A 125 8.18 -0.26 5.74
N LEU A 126 7.48 -1.33 6.14
CA LEU A 126 8.03 -2.67 6.32
C LEU A 126 7.93 -3.47 5.02
N THR A 127 8.72 -4.54 4.93
CA THR A 127 8.51 -5.59 3.93
C THR A 127 7.20 -6.33 4.20
N ASN A 128 6.64 -6.95 3.16
CA ASN A 128 5.45 -7.82 3.30
C ASN A 128 5.67 -8.99 4.27
N ALA A 129 6.91 -9.46 4.43
CA ALA A 129 7.25 -10.51 5.38
C ALA A 129 7.17 -9.99 6.82
N GLU A 130 7.79 -8.84 7.08
CA GLU A 130 7.76 -8.16 8.38
C GLU A 130 6.34 -7.74 8.76
N GLY A 131 5.52 -7.20 7.84
CA GLY A 131 4.13 -6.86 8.14
C GLY A 131 3.29 -8.09 8.52
N LYS A 132 3.54 -9.25 7.92
CA LYS A 132 2.90 -10.52 8.32
C LYS A 132 3.38 -10.97 9.71
N MET A 133 4.67 -10.83 9.99
CA MET A 133 5.25 -11.12 11.31
C MET A 133 4.64 -10.20 12.38
N LEU A 134 4.60 -8.90 12.13
CA LEU A 134 4.03 -7.90 13.04
C LEU A 134 2.53 -8.13 13.26
N HIS A 135 1.77 -8.43 12.21
CA HIS A 135 0.36 -8.80 12.36
C HIS A 135 0.17 -10.03 13.27
N LYS A 136 1.04 -11.03 13.13
CA LYS A 136 1.03 -12.23 13.99
C LYS A 136 1.41 -11.89 15.44
N ILE A 137 2.44 -11.06 15.63
CA ILE A 137 2.86 -10.55 16.95
C ILE A 137 1.70 -9.82 17.62
N ARG A 138 1.00 -8.91 16.93
CA ARG A 138 -0.20 -8.21 17.43
C ARG A 138 -1.26 -9.18 17.90
N GLY A 139 -1.63 -10.15 17.05
CA GLY A 139 -2.64 -11.15 17.39
C GLY A 139 -2.26 -11.95 18.64
N THR A 140 -1.01 -12.41 18.71
CA THR A 140 -0.49 -13.15 19.87
C THR A 140 -0.45 -12.29 21.13
N ARG A 141 0.01 -11.03 21.04
CA ARG A 141 0.03 -10.07 22.15
C ARG A 141 -1.38 -9.87 22.72
N LYS A 142 -2.37 -9.63 21.88
CA LYS A 142 -3.78 -9.46 22.26
C LYS A 142 -4.37 -10.69 22.94
N ASP A 143 -4.08 -11.88 22.41
CA ASP A 143 -4.53 -13.15 23.01
C ASP A 143 -3.88 -13.41 24.38
N LEU A 144 -2.57 -13.10 24.53
CA LEU A 144 -1.85 -13.21 25.80
C LEU A 144 -2.37 -12.21 26.83
N ALA A 145 -2.53 -10.94 26.45
CA ALA A 145 -3.11 -9.90 27.31
C ALA A 145 -4.47 -10.33 27.88
N ARG A 146 -5.36 -10.83 27.01
CA ARG A 146 -6.66 -11.38 27.43
C ARG A 146 -6.52 -12.59 28.35
N LYS A 147 -5.64 -13.53 28.03
CA LYS A 147 -5.43 -14.77 28.81
C LYS A 147 -4.93 -14.47 30.22
N TYR A 148 -4.00 -13.54 30.36
CA TYR A 148 -3.38 -13.18 31.63
C TYR A 148 -4.06 -12.02 32.35
N GLN A 149 -5.06 -11.38 31.73
CA GLN A 149 -5.78 -10.21 32.26
C GLN A 149 -4.84 -9.05 32.59
N ILE A 150 -3.92 -8.77 31.67
CA ILE A 150 -2.98 -7.65 31.73
C ILE A 150 -3.19 -6.75 30.50
N GLU A 151 -2.65 -5.53 30.54
CA GLU A 151 -2.67 -4.65 29.38
C GLU A 151 -1.75 -5.18 28.28
N GLU A 152 -2.04 -4.85 27.01
CA GLU A 152 -1.23 -5.32 25.88
C GLU A 152 0.23 -4.85 25.96
N ASP A 153 0.47 -3.65 26.49
CA ASP A 153 1.81 -3.09 26.69
C ASP A 153 2.61 -3.79 27.79
N ASP A 154 1.94 -4.52 28.69
CA ASP A 154 2.58 -5.28 29.77
C ASP A 154 2.96 -6.72 29.34
N VAL A 155 2.59 -7.14 28.12
CA VAL A 155 2.96 -8.45 27.58
C VAL A 155 4.43 -8.44 27.18
N SER A 156 5.25 -9.25 27.86
CA SER A 156 6.69 -9.32 27.58
C SER A 156 7.00 -10.01 26.25
N VAL A 157 8.17 -9.68 25.68
CA VAL A 157 8.65 -10.25 24.41
C VAL A 157 8.86 -11.76 24.52
N GLU A 158 9.37 -12.22 25.66
CA GLU A 158 9.62 -13.64 25.93
C GLU A 158 8.30 -14.43 25.91
N LEU A 159 7.23 -13.87 26.49
CA LEU A 159 5.90 -14.50 26.46
C LEU A 159 5.35 -14.60 25.02
N ILE A 160 5.59 -13.59 24.19
CA ILE A 160 5.21 -13.61 22.77
C ILE A 160 6.03 -14.67 22.03
N HIS A 161 7.35 -14.70 22.23
CA HIS A 161 8.24 -15.67 21.60
C HIS A 161 7.88 -17.11 21.95
N GLU A 162 7.62 -17.39 23.23
CA GLU A 162 7.16 -18.69 23.73
C GLU A 162 5.82 -19.08 23.10
N ALA A 163 4.85 -18.16 23.04
CA ALA A 163 3.54 -18.43 22.46
C ALA A 163 3.58 -18.68 20.94
N LEU A 164 4.57 -18.10 20.26
CA LEU A 164 4.87 -18.35 18.85
C LEU A 164 5.73 -19.60 18.63
N ASN A 165 6.06 -20.37 19.67
CA ASN A 165 6.97 -21.53 19.62
C ASN A 165 8.32 -21.20 18.99
N GLY A 166 8.82 -19.97 19.19
CA GLY A 166 10.09 -19.51 18.65
C GLY A 166 10.14 -19.29 17.13
N GLU A 167 8.99 -19.23 16.45
CA GLU A 167 8.93 -18.98 15.00
C GLU A 167 9.51 -17.61 14.61
N ILE A 168 9.39 -16.61 15.48
CA ILE A 168 9.94 -15.26 15.30
C ILE A 168 10.97 -15.02 16.41
N PRO A 169 12.23 -14.68 16.09
CA PRO A 169 13.25 -14.37 17.10
C PRO A 169 12.86 -13.19 17.98
N GLU A 170 13.26 -13.22 19.26
CA GLU A 170 12.99 -12.14 20.23
C GLU A 170 13.49 -10.78 19.73
N ASP A 171 14.70 -10.71 19.17
CA ASP A 171 15.27 -9.48 18.61
C ASP A 171 14.38 -8.88 17.51
N THR A 172 13.81 -9.73 16.64
CA THR A 172 12.89 -9.30 15.58
C THR A 172 11.54 -8.84 16.16
N ILE A 173 11.06 -9.50 17.22
CA ILE A 173 9.82 -9.08 17.91
C ILE A 173 10.02 -7.68 18.52
N VAL A 174 11.15 -7.45 19.20
CA VAL A 174 11.52 -6.14 19.76
C VAL A 174 11.55 -5.08 18.67
N GLU A 175 12.28 -5.34 17.58
CA GLU A 175 12.44 -4.39 16.48
C GLU A 175 11.09 -3.99 15.87
N LEU A 176 10.22 -4.97 15.57
CA LEU A 176 8.93 -4.70 14.94
C LEU A 176 7.97 -3.96 15.88
N ILE A 177 8.00 -4.24 17.19
CA ILE A 177 7.21 -3.48 18.18
C ILE A 177 7.73 -2.04 18.30
N LEU A 178 9.05 -1.83 18.26
CA LEU A 178 9.62 -0.49 18.30
C LEU A 178 9.25 0.33 17.06
N ARG A 179 9.28 -0.27 15.87
CA ARG A 179 8.83 0.39 14.62
C ARG A 179 7.34 0.72 14.67
N GLU A 180 6.52 -0.18 15.20
CA GLU A 180 5.09 0.06 15.43
C GLU A 180 4.86 1.28 16.36
N LYS A 181 5.60 1.37 17.47
CA LYS A 181 5.47 2.46 18.46
C LYS A 181 6.12 3.78 18.02
N GLY A 182 7.17 3.71 17.20
CA GLY A 182 7.93 4.87 16.70
C GLY A 182 7.23 5.69 15.63
N HIS A 183 6.08 5.23 15.11
CA HIS A 183 5.21 5.96 14.18
C HIS A 183 4.10 6.78 14.86
N ALA A 184 4.14 6.96 16.19
CA ALA A 184 3.31 7.98 16.84
C ALA A 184 3.79 9.37 16.39
N SER A 185 2.89 10.23 15.89
CA SER A 185 3.24 11.61 15.56
C SER A 185 3.75 12.33 16.81
N VAL A 186 4.66 13.30 16.64
CA VAL A 186 5.17 14.16 17.72
C VAL A 186 4.01 14.80 18.51
N GLU A 187 2.88 15.04 17.84
CA GLU A 187 1.65 15.60 18.42
C GLU A 187 0.97 14.67 19.44
N GLN A 188 1.01 13.34 19.25
CA GLN A 188 0.45 12.37 20.20
C GLN A 188 1.30 12.22 21.48
N ILE A 189 2.60 12.50 21.38
CA ILE A 189 3.54 12.47 22.51
C ILE A 189 3.39 13.74 23.38
N GLU A 190 3.05 14.88 22.76
CA GLU A 190 2.80 16.13 23.48
C GLU A 190 1.45 16.11 24.22
N GLU A 191 0.39 15.50 23.65
CA GLU A 191 -0.93 15.41 24.29
C GLU A 191 -0.99 14.47 25.51
N SER A 192 -0.07 13.50 25.61
CA SER A 192 -0.02 12.53 26.71
C SER A 192 0.86 12.97 27.90
N GLY A 193 1.44 14.18 27.86
CA GLY A 193 2.23 14.75 28.96
C GLY A 193 3.55 14.01 29.22
N GLY A 194 4.01 13.19 28.26
CA GLY A 194 5.31 12.56 28.31
C GLY A 194 6.41 13.58 28.07
N THR A 195 7.29 13.79 29.05
CA THR A 195 8.54 14.53 28.80
C THR A 195 9.33 13.77 27.74
N ALA A 196 9.53 14.41 26.59
CA ALA A 196 10.52 13.99 25.60
C ALA A 196 11.85 13.74 26.33
N GLY A 197 12.16 12.46 26.53
CA GLY A 197 13.49 12.05 26.95
C GLY A 197 14.41 12.53 25.84
N TYR A 198 15.25 13.51 26.14
CA TYR A 198 16.37 13.90 25.31
C TYR A 198 17.11 12.62 24.93
N SER A 199 16.93 12.14 23.69
CA SER A 199 17.86 11.19 23.11
C SER A 199 19.10 12.00 22.74
N GLU A 200 20.16 11.78 23.52
CA GLU A 200 21.51 12.08 23.09
C GLU A 200 21.70 11.52 21.66
N GLY A 201 22.32 12.35 20.81
CA GLY A 201 22.29 12.24 19.35
C GLY A 201 22.40 10.80 18.84
N ILE A 202 21.39 10.41 18.05
CA ILE A 202 21.44 9.20 17.24
C ILE A 202 22.58 9.37 16.24
N ASP A 203 23.64 8.60 16.44
CA ASP A 203 24.71 8.40 15.48
C ASP A 203 24.10 7.72 14.24
N ILE A 204 24.02 8.47 13.14
CA ILE A 204 23.49 8.03 11.84
C ILE A 204 24.53 7.14 11.16
N GLY A 205 24.87 6.03 11.82
CA GLY A 205 25.86 5.07 11.39
C GLY A 205 25.21 3.72 11.08
N GLN A 206 25.02 3.46 9.78
CA GLN A 206 24.85 2.14 9.16
C GLN A 206 23.44 1.53 9.14
N PHE A 207 22.50 2.21 8.47
CA PHE A 207 21.57 1.50 7.57
C PHE A 207 22.22 1.43 6.18
N HIS A 208 22.12 0.32 5.46
CA HIS A 208 22.63 0.22 4.10
C HIS A 208 21.92 1.25 3.20
N THR A 209 22.57 2.36 2.94
CA THR A 209 21.98 3.63 2.45
C THR A 209 22.28 3.91 0.99
N GLU A 210 22.68 2.91 0.20
CA GLU A 210 23.07 3.12 -1.19
C GLU A 210 22.42 2.10 -2.12
N LEU A 211 21.73 2.60 -3.16
CA LEU A 211 21.34 1.81 -4.31
C LEU A 211 22.57 1.04 -4.84
N ASP A 212 22.39 -0.23 -5.21
CA ASP A 212 23.47 -0.97 -5.83
C ASP A 212 23.96 -0.26 -7.11
N GLU A 213 25.26 -0.38 -7.38
CA GLU A 213 25.95 0.38 -8.43
C GLU A 213 25.32 0.18 -9.82
N LYS A 214 24.74 -1.01 -10.09
CA LYS A 214 24.10 -1.33 -11.36
C LYS A 214 22.74 -0.63 -11.49
N THR A 215 21.94 -0.61 -10.44
CA THR A 215 20.66 0.12 -10.41
C THR A 215 20.88 1.63 -10.46
N ARG A 216 21.82 2.15 -9.67
CA ARG A 216 22.19 3.57 -9.68
C ARG A 216 22.69 4.02 -11.06
N SER A 217 23.57 3.25 -11.69
CA SER A 217 24.08 3.57 -13.04
C SER A 217 22.98 3.60 -14.10
N LYS A 218 21.98 2.72 -14.01
CA LYS A 218 20.82 2.76 -14.91
C LYS A 218 19.96 3.98 -14.67
N LEU A 219 19.64 4.30 -13.41
CA LEU A 219 18.88 5.50 -13.08
C LEU A 219 19.63 6.76 -13.54
N ASP A 220 20.94 6.85 -13.32
CA ASP A 220 21.76 7.98 -13.79
C ASP A 220 21.70 8.15 -15.32
N GLN A 221 21.63 7.06 -16.09
CA GLN A 221 21.43 7.13 -17.55
C GLN A 221 20.04 7.65 -17.93
N TYR A 222 18.99 7.21 -17.25
CA TYR A 222 17.61 7.66 -17.53
C TYR A 222 17.37 9.12 -17.12
N PHE A 223 18.01 9.57 -16.04
CA PHE A 223 17.85 10.91 -15.48
C PHE A 223 18.91 11.92 -15.97
N ALA A 224 19.85 11.52 -16.83
CA ALA A 224 20.91 12.39 -17.35
C ALA A 224 20.39 13.68 -18.03
N ASP A 225 19.28 13.58 -18.77
CA ASP A 225 18.65 14.69 -19.51
C ASP A 225 17.42 15.29 -18.79
N ILE A 226 17.24 14.92 -17.52
CA ILE A 226 16.12 15.35 -16.68
C ILE A 226 16.56 16.48 -15.77
N THR A 227 15.82 17.59 -15.83
CA THR A 227 16.11 18.76 -15.00
C THR A 227 15.69 18.52 -13.55
N LYS A 228 16.34 19.20 -12.59
CA LYS A 228 15.91 19.17 -11.18
C LYS A 228 14.44 19.58 -10.99
N MET A 229 13.95 20.51 -11.82
CA MET A 229 12.55 20.93 -11.84
C MET A 229 11.62 19.76 -12.21
N GLU A 230 12.04 18.93 -13.17
CA GLU A 230 11.30 17.73 -13.58
C GLU A 230 11.35 16.64 -12.49
N VAL A 231 12.49 16.50 -11.80
CA VAL A 231 12.62 15.62 -10.62
C VAL A 231 11.70 16.07 -9.48
N LEU A 232 11.69 17.36 -9.13
CA LEU A 232 10.85 17.89 -8.06
C LEU A 232 9.35 17.67 -8.35
N ILE A 233 8.91 17.93 -9.60
CA ILE A 233 7.53 17.68 -10.02
C ILE A 233 7.20 16.19 -9.97
N PHE A 234 8.13 15.33 -10.40
CA PHE A 234 7.95 13.89 -10.33
C PHE A 234 7.80 13.39 -8.89
N MET A 235 8.64 13.88 -7.97
CA MET A 235 8.56 13.55 -6.55
C MET A 235 7.23 14.00 -5.94
N GLN A 236 6.74 15.19 -6.29
CA GLN A 236 5.43 15.67 -5.86
C GLN A 236 4.28 14.77 -6.35
N ASP A 237 4.29 14.40 -7.64
CA ASP A 237 3.25 13.56 -8.26
C ASP A 237 3.20 12.14 -7.68
N HIS A 238 4.32 11.66 -7.13
CA HIS A 238 4.47 10.31 -6.57
C HIS A 238 4.55 10.30 -5.05
N LYS A 239 4.20 11.41 -4.38
CA LYS A 239 4.13 11.52 -2.92
C LYS A 239 5.47 11.20 -2.24
N MET A 240 6.58 11.67 -2.83
CA MET A 240 7.95 11.48 -2.35
C MET A 240 8.55 12.72 -1.67
N LEU A 241 7.79 13.83 -1.60
CA LEU A 241 8.16 15.01 -0.82
C LEU A 241 7.50 14.96 0.56
N ASP A 242 7.70 15.99 1.38
CA ASP A 242 6.96 16.17 2.63
C ASP A 242 5.46 16.37 2.35
N ASP A 243 4.60 15.96 3.28
CA ASP A 243 3.13 15.96 3.13
C ASP A 243 2.57 17.34 2.71
N GLU A 244 3.15 18.41 3.25
CA GLU A 244 2.78 19.79 2.89
C GLU A 244 2.95 20.05 1.39
N LEU A 245 4.08 19.63 0.80
CA LEU A 245 4.37 19.83 -0.63
C LEU A 245 3.59 18.86 -1.52
N ASN A 246 3.39 17.64 -1.03
CA ASN A 246 2.66 16.59 -1.74
C ASN A 246 1.20 16.94 -1.99
N ASP A 247 0.55 17.60 -1.03
CA ASP A 247 -0.89 17.88 -1.07
C ASP A 247 -1.24 19.26 -1.65
N MET A 248 -0.24 20.09 -1.92
CA MET A 248 -0.45 21.37 -2.60
C MET A 248 -1.03 21.21 -4.00
N GLU A 249 -2.05 22.01 -4.31
CA GLU A 249 -2.47 22.18 -5.69
C GLU A 249 -1.35 22.88 -6.49
N ILE A 250 -1.31 22.70 -7.82
CA ILE A 250 -0.26 23.30 -8.67
C ILE A 250 -0.14 24.81 -8.44
N LYS A 251 -1.26 25.50 -8.20
CA LYS A 251 -1.32 26.95 -7.95
C LYS A 251 -0.60 27.36 -6.65
N GLU A 252 -0.56 26.47 -5.66
CA GLU A 252 0.13 26.67 -4.37
C GLU A 252 1.58 26.21 -4.49
N PHE A 253 1.81 25.07 -5.14
CA PHE A 253 3.13 24.50 -5.35
C PHE A 253 4.09 25.44 -6.10
N VAL A 254 3.59 26.13 -7.14
CA VAL A 254 4.41 27.10 -7.91
C VAL A 254 4.82 28.33 -7.10
N GLU A 255 4.18 28.56 -5.95
CA GLU A 255 4.48 29.68 -5.08
C GLU A 255 5.51 29.34 -3.99
N THR A 256 5.89 28.07 -3.85
CA THR A 256 6.91 27.63 -2.88
C THR A 256 8.30 28.13 -3.24
N ASP A 257 9.15 28.34 -2.22
CA ASP A 257 10.51 28.84 -2.43
C ASP A 257 11.37 27.83 -3.21
N ILE A 258 11.27 26.54 -2.90
CA ILE A 258 11.97 25.47 -3.63
C ILE A 258 11.59 25.45 -5.11
N PHE A 259 10.31 25.67 -5.44
CA PHE A 259 9.86 25.77 -6.82
C PHE A 259 10.46 27.01 -7.51
N LYS A 260 10.35 28.18 -6.86
CA LYS A 260 10.83 29.46 -7.42
C LYS A 260 12.34 29.44 -7.67
N GLU A 261 13.11 28.83 -6.78
CA GLU A 261 14.55 28.64 -6.94
C GLU A 261 14.88 27.77 -8.15
N LEU A 262 14.29 26.57 -8.26
CA LEU A 262 14.53 25.67 -9.39
C LEU A 262 14.02 26.27 -10.71
N PHE A 263 12.89 26.96 -10.70
CA PHE A 263 12.31 27.63 -11.86
C PHE A 263 13.18 28.78 -12.39
N ALA A 264 13.88 29.49 -11.50
CA ALA A 264 14.79 30.57 -11.88
C ALA A 264 16.04 30.03 -12.61
N VAL A 265 16.58 28.90 -12.15
CA VAL A 265 17.84 28.33 -12.65
C VAL A 265 17.65 27.34 -13.80
N ASP A 266 16.46 26.79 -14.01
CA ASP A 266 16.21 25.83 -15.08
C ASP A 266 16.26 26.50 -16.48
N THR A 267 17.32 26.17 -17.23
CA THR A 267 17.60 26.69 -18.57
C THR A 267 16.74 26.05 -19.68
N SER A 268 16.04 24.95 -19.40
CA SER A 268 15.14 24.30 -20.35
C SER A 268 13.83 25.06 -20.56
N ILE A 269 13.48 25.97 -19.64
CA ILE A 269 12.24 26.74 -19.65
C ILE A 269 12.34 27.88 -20.67
N ARG A 270 11.67 27.73 -21.81
CA ARG A 270 11.65 28.73 -22.89
C ARG A 270 10.87 30.00 -22.56
N SER A 271 9.86 29.92 -21.69
CA SER A 271 8.99 31.04 -21.33
C SER A 271 8.60 30.97 -19.86
N ARG A 272 9.07 31.94 -19.07
CA ARG A 272 8.79 32.04 -17.62
C ARG A 272 7.49 32.78 -17.28
N LYS A 273 6.64 33.07 -18.27
CA LYS A 273 5.40 33.85 -18.10
C LYS A 273 4.29 33.13 -17.34
N ASN A 274 4.29 31.80 -17.32
CA ASN A 274 3.27 31.00 -16.67
C ASN A 274 3.91 29.76 -16.00
N PRO A 275 4.16 29.82 -14.69
CA PRO A 275 4.72 28.71 -13.91
C PRO A 275 3.85 27.46 -13.94
N ILE A 276 2.52 27.59 -13.81
CA ILE A 276 1.56 26.48 -13.84
C ILE A 276 1.67 25.69 -15.16
N ARG A 277 1.65 26.40 -16.29
CA ARG A 277 1.81 25.77 -17.61
C ARG A 277 3.18 25.11 -17.77
N THR A 278 4.20 25.61 -17.08
CA THR A 278 5.54 25.01 -17.10
C THR A 278 5.54 23.68 -16.34
N VAL A 279 4.83 23.60 -15.21
CA VAL A 279 4.61 22.34 -14.48
C VAL A 279 3.91 21.32 -15.37
N GLU A 280 2.80 21.69 -16.00
CA GLU A 280 2.04 20.79 -16.88
C GLU A 280 2.90 20.23 -18.03
N ASN A 281 3.69 21.08 -18.68
CA ASN A 281 4.58 20.64 -19.77
C ASN A 281 5.68 19.69 -19.27
N LYS A 282 6.25 19.95 -18.08
CA LYS A 282 7.28 19.10 -17.47
C LYS A 282 6.71 17.78 -16.97
N ARG A 283 5.47 17.75 -16.46
CA ARG A 283 4.72 16.53 -16.14
C ARG A 283 4.55 15.62 -17.35
N VAL A 284 4.18 16.17 -18.51
CA VAL A 284 4.02 15.39 -19.75
C VAL A 284 5.36 14.75 -20.17
N LYS A 285 6.46 15.49 -20.07
CA LYS A 285 7.81 14.96 -20.33
C LYS A 285 8.16 13.84 -19.33
N MET A 286 7.89 14.04 -18.04
CA MET A 286 8.15 13.02 -17.02
C MET A 286 7.30 11.76 -17.20
N ASN A 287 6.02 11.87 -17.55
CA ASN A 287 5.19 10.71 -17.85
C ASN A 287 5.76 9.86 -19.00
N THR A 288 6.43 10.48 -19.97
CA THR A 288 7.10 9.77 -21.06
C THR A 288 8.34 9.00 -20.57
N VAL A 289 9.09 9.58 -19.62
CA VAL A 289 10.28 8.97 -19.00
C VAL A 289 9.88 7.81 -18.08
N VAL A 290 8.80 7.98 -17.31
CA VAL A 290 8.23 6.95 -16.42
C VAL A 290 7.72 5.72 -17.18
N CYS A 291 7.14 5.92 -18.38
CA CYS A 291 6.79 4.79 -19.24
C CYS A 291 8.01 3.95 -19.65
N GLY A 292 9.19 4.55 -19.81
CA GLY A 292 10.45 3.83 -20.08
C GLY A 292 11.12 3.22 -18.83
N LEU A 293 10.81 3.73 -17.64
CA LEU A 293 11.28 3.20 -16.35
C LEU A 293 10.61 1.87 -15.96
N LYS A 294 9.36 1.64 -16.41
CA LYS A 294 8.63 0.38 -16.17
C LYS A 294 9.32 -0.87 -16.74
N GLU A 295 10.27 -0.71 -17.67
CA GLU A 295 11.08 -1.81 -18.22
C GLU A 295 12.36 -2.07 -17.41
N VAL A 296 12.78 -1.14 -16.55
CA VAL A 296 13.96 -1.24 -15.68
C VAL A 296 13.58 -1.62 -14.25
N ILE A 297 12.42 -1.15 -13.81
CA ILE A 297 11.79 -1.45 -12.53
C ILE A 297 10.94 -2.72 -12.74
N GLU A 298 11.59 -3.87 -12.92
CA GLU A 298 10.91 -5.15 -12.66
C GLU A 298 10.57 -5.25 -11.17
N GLU A 299 9.47 -5.95 -10.88
CA GLU A 299 8.56 -5.88 -9.72
C GLU A 299 9.12 -6.08 -8.30
N ASP A 300 10.43 -6.13 -8.04
CA ASP A 300 10.94 -6.55 -6.71
C ASP A 300 11.98 -5.65 -6.01
N ASP A 301 12.54 -4.59 -6.61
CA ASP A 301 13.80 -4.03 -6.05
C ASP A 301 13.99 -2.50 -6.00
N VAL A 302 12.94 -1.67 -6.01
CA VAL A 302 13.19 -0.21 -5.93
C VAL A 302 12.26 0.64 -5.05
N ASN A 303 11.24 0.05 -4.42
CA ASN A 303 10.49 0.71 -3.34
C ASN A 303 10.86 0.20 -1.94
N ALA A 304 11.91 -0.62 -1.82
CA ALA A 304 12.48 -0.98 -0.53
C ALA A 304 13.13 0.26 0.11
N GLU A 305 12.64 0.67 1.27
CA GLU A 305 13.37 1.50 2.25
C GLU A 305 13.81 2.91 1.79
N GLY A 306 13.02 3.61 0.97
CA GLY A 306 13.29 5.03 0.66
C GLY A 306 14.53 5.30 -0.18
N LEU A 307 15.15 4.27 -0.77
CA LEU A 307 16.36 4.37 -1.59
C LEU A 307 16.16 5.20 -2.88
N LEU A 308 14.99 5.08 -3.54
CA LEU A 308 14.62 5.95 -4.66
C LEU A 308 14.42 7.41 -4.22
N THR A 309 13.76 7.60 -3.09
CA THR A 309 13.54 8.93 -2.50
C THR A 309 14.89 9.59 -2.20
N GLY A 310 15.81 8.86 -1.56
CA GLY A 310 17.19 9.28 -1.34
C GLY A 310 17.94 9.63 -2.63
N TYR A 311 17.83 8.79 -3.67
CA TYR A 311 18.40 9.07 -4.99
C TYR A 311 17.86 10.37 -5.61
N PHE A 312 16.56 10.63 -5.53
CA PHE A 312 15.98 11.86 -6.06
C PHE A 312 16.35 13.09 -5.21
N TYR A 313 16.43 12.97 -3.89
CA TYR A 313 16.94 14.03 -3.02
C TYR A 313 18.41 14.36 -3.30
N GLU A 314 19.25 13.35 -3.59
CA GLU A 314 20.62 13.58 -4.06
C GLU A 314 20.63 14.34 -5.39
N LEU A 315 19.80 13.97 -6.36
CA LEU A 315 19.71 14.67 -7.64
C LEU A 315 19.29 16.14 -7.48
N LEU A 316 18.36 16.43 -6.56
CA LEU A 316 17.98 17.81 -6.22
C LEU A 316 19.13 18.57 -5.57
N SER A 317 19.94 17.89 -4.74
CA SER A 317 21.04 18.46 -3.95
C SER A 317 22.36 18.63 -4.70
N ARG A 318 22.60 17.88 -5.78
CA ARG A 318 23.83 17.98 -6.62
C ARG A 318 23.95 19.37 -7.25
N LYS A 319 24.95 20.17 -6.89
CA LYS A 319 25.13 21.56 -7.38
C LYS A 319 25.15 21.69 -8.90
#